data_AF-A0A7V9CV58-F1
#
_entry.id   AF-A0A7V9CV58-F1
#
_cell.length_a   1.000
_cell.length_b   1.000
_cell.length_c   1.000
_cell.angle_alpha   90.00
_cell.angle_beta   90.00
_cell.angle_gamma   90.00
#
_symmetry.space_group_name_H-M   'P 1'
#
loop_
_entity.id
_entity.type
_entity.pdbx_description
1 polymer ?
#
loop_
_entity_poly.entity_id
_entity_poly.type
_entity_poly.pdbx_seq_one_letter_code
_entity_poly.pdbx_strand_id
1 'polypeptide(L)'
;MQRETGHGLVLLSKRRSPPANSSEALDGLGRALWWLRDAQGAVVNRERAYAGFRRDGELARAARIALWLSREYALVWRNDAAANGWLARAERLLADVAPGSERGWL
;
A
#
# COMPACT_ATOMS: atom_id res chain seq x y z
N MET A 1 -1.20 38.29 39.76
CA MET A 1 -2.10 38.88 38.74
C MET A 1 -1.17 39.57 37.74
N GLN A 2 -0.87 39.09 36.53
CA GLN A 2 -1.55 38.29 35.50
C GLN A 2 -0.49 37.35 34.84
N ARG A 3 -0.71 36.03 34.81
CA ARG A 3 -1.22 35.17 33.71
C ARG A 3 -0.26 34.96 32.52
N GLU A 4 0.05 33.68 32.35
CA GLU A 4 0.86 33.00 31.34
C GLU A 4 0.37 33.27 29.91
N THR A 5 1.30 33.31 28.96
CA THR A 5 0.97 33.04 27.55
C THR A 5 2.03 32.11 26.99
N GLY A 6 1.82 30.81 27.21
CA GLY A 6 2.56 29.75 26.57
C GLY A 6 2.26 29.76 25.08
N HIS A 7 3.15 30.35 24.29
CA HIS A 7 3.16 30.16 22.86
C HIS A 7 3.65 28.73 22.60
N GLY A 8 2.67 27.82 22.52
CA GLY A 8 2.85 26.44 22.10
C GLY A 8 3.57 26.41 20.77
N LEU A 9 4.84 26.02 20.84
CA LEU A 9 5.64 25.64 19.69
C LEU A 9 4.93 24.43 19.08
N VAL A 10 4.07 24.66 18.09
CA VAL A 10 3.62 23.60 17.18
C VAL A 10 4.88 23.14 16.46
N LEU A 11 5.53 22.13 17.03
CA LEU A 11 6.59 21.38 16.37
C LEU A 11 5.95 20.80 15.12
N LEU A 12 6.10 21.53 14.01
CA LEU A 12 5.86 21.05 12.66
C LEU A 12 6.82 19.86 12.50
N SER A 13 6.36 18.69 12.93
CA SER A 13 7.06 17.42 12.75
C SER A 13 7.32 17.33 11.26
N LYS A 14 8.57 17.60 10.89
CA LYS A 14 9.04 17.56 9.51
C LYS A 14 8.79 16.12 9.08
N ARG A 15 7.71 15.86 8.32
CA ARG A 15 7.43 14.52 7.80
C ARG A 15 8.70 14.06 7.13
N ARG A 16 9.39 13.08 7.72
CA ARG A 16 10.55 12.48 7.10
C ARG A 16 10.02 11.84 5.84
N SER A 17 10.43 12.35 4.67
CA SER A 17 10.13 11.69 3.42
C SER A 17 10.73 10.29 3.50
N PRO A 18 9.96 9.24 3.19
CA PRO A 18 10.52 7.90 3.16
C PRO A 18 11.67 7.85 2.14
N PRO A 19 12.69 6.99 2.35
CA PRO A 19 13.70 6.78 1.33
C PRO A 19 13.00 6.33 0.02
N ALA A 20 13.54 6.74 -1.13
CA ALA A 20 12.89 6.53 -2.43
C ALA A 20 12.53 5.07 -2.75
N ASN A 21 13.22 4.11 -2.12
CA ASN A 21 13.00 2.68 -2.27
C ASN A 21 12.18 2.05 -1.13
N SER A 22 11.54 2.84 -0.25
CA SER A 22 10.66 2.29 0.78
C SER A 22 9.41 1.67 0.15
N SER A 23 8.82 0.70 0.84
CA SER A 23 7.55 0.07 0.45
C SER A 23 6.45 1.12 0.18
N GLU A 24 6.41 2.19 0.98
CA GLU A 24 5.44 3.28 0.86
C GLU A 24 5.72 4.19 -0.34
N ALA A 25 7.00 4.50 -0.60
CA ALA A 25 7.40 5.30 -1.76
C ALA A 25 7.10 4.54 -3.06
N LEU A 26 7.40 3.25 -3.11
CA LEU A 26 7.13 2.37 -4.24
C LEU A 26 5.62 2.22 -4.50
N ASP A 27 4.81 2.05 -3.45
CA ASP A 27 3.35 1.99 -3.58
C ASP A 27 2.76 3.32 -4.08
N GLY A 28 3.29 4.44 -3.59
CA GLY A 28 2.94 5.78 -4.08
C GLY A 28 3.30 5.99 -5.56
N LEU A 29 4.52 5.64 -5.95
CA LEU A 29 4.98 5.70 -7.33
C LEU A 29 4.13 4.81 -8.25
N GLY A 30 3.83 3.58 -7.82
CA GLY A 30 2.98 2.67 -8.57
C GLY A 30 1.57 3.23 -8.83
N ARG A 31 0.97 3.91 -7.83
CA ARG A 31 -0.30 4.64 -8.04
C ARG A 31 -0.17 5.76 -9.05
N ALA A 32 0.89 6.56 -8.96
CA ALA A 32 1.10 7.68 -9.86
C ALA A 32 1.26 7.20 -11.32
N LEU A 33 2.03 6.14 -11.55
CA LEU A 33 2.21 5.54 -12.87
C LEU A 33 0.90 5.01 -13.45
N TRP A 34 0.05 4.41 -12.63
CA TRP A 34 -1.27 3.95 -13.07
C TRP A 34 -2.15 5.11 -13.56
N TRP A 35 -2.16 6.23 -12.84
CA TRP A 35 -2.85 7.46 -13.27
C TRP A 35 -2.29 8.02 -14.58
N LEU A 36 -0.97 7.89 -14.78
CA LEU A 36 -0.28 8.28 -16.01
C LEU A 36 -0.40 7.25 -17.15
N ARG A 37 -1.25 6.23 -16.99
CA ARG A 37 -1.49 5.15 -17.97
C ARG A 37 -0.28 4.24 -18.23
N ASP A 38 0.75 4.28 -17.37
CA ASP A 38 1.83 3.30 -17.36
C ASP A 38 1.47 2.12 -16.43
N ALA A 39 0.69 1.18 -16.97
CA ALA A 39 0.24 0.02 -16.22
C ALA A 39 1.38 -0.94 -15.84
N GLN A 40 2.39 -1.09 -16.71
CA GLN A 40 3.52 -1.99 -16.44
C GLN A 40 4.40 -1.44 -15.32
N GLY A 41 4.75 -0.14 -15.38
CA GLY A 41 5.49 0.52 -14.31
C GLY A 41 4.73 0.53 -12.99
N ALA A 42 3.41 0.68 -13.03
CA ALA A 42 2.55 0.58 -11.85
C ALA A 42 2.64 -0.80 -11.19
N VAL A 43 2.49 -1.88 -11.96
CA VAL A 43 2.59 -3.27 -11.45
C VAL A 43 3.96 -3.54 -10.84
N VAL A 44 5.04 -3.25 -11.56
CA VAL A 44 6.41 -3.53 -11.08
C VAL A 44 6.70 -2.85 -9.74
N ASN A 45 6.32 -1.58 -9.58
CA ASN A 45 6.55 -0.86 -8.34
C ASN A 45 5.68 -1.39 -7.19
N ARG A 46 4.45 -1.78 -7.49
CA ARG A 46 3.55 -2.33 -6.47
C ARG A 46 3.91 -3.74 -6.05
N GLU A 47 4.44 -4.58 -6.93
CA GLU A 47 4.99 -5.89 -6.53
C GLU A 47 6.16 -5.74 -5.56
N ARG A 48 7.05 -4.75 -5.79
CA ARG A 48 8.15 -4.45 -4.86
C ARG A 48 7.63 -3.91 -3.52
N ALA A 49 6.63 -3.04 -3.56
CA ALA A 49 5.99 -2.55 -2.34
C ALA A 49 5.29 -3.67 -1.55
N TYR A 50 4.61 -4.59 -2.23
CA TYR A 50 4.03 -5.79 -1.62
C TYR A 50 5.09 -6.60 -0.88
N ALA A 51 6.21 -6.91 -1.54
CA ALA A 51 7.29 -7.67 -0.95
C ALA A 51 7.87 -6.97 0.30
N GLY A 52 8.03 -5.65 0.23
CA GLY A 52 8.48 -4.83 1.36
C GLY A 52 7.48 -4.85 2.53
N PHE A 53 6.20 -4.53 2.30
CA PHE A 53 5.18 -4.56 3.36
C PHE A 53 5.03 -5.95 3.99
N ARG A 54 5.12 -7.01 3.19
CA ARG A 54 5.12 -8.37 3.72
C ARG A 54 6.29 -8.66 4.65
N ARG A 55 7.50 -8.29 4.23
CA ARG A 55 8.70 -8.48 5.04
C ARG A 55 8.62 -7.68 6.34
N ASP A 56 8.05 -6.49 6.28
CA ASP A 56 7.97 -5.56 7.40
C ASP A 56 6.77 -5.86 8.33
N GLY A 57 5.97 -6.90 8.04
CA GLY A 57 4.81 -7.33 8.87
C GLY A 57 3.55 -6.48 8.68
N GLU A 58 3.55 -5.54 7.73
CA GLU A 58 2.42 -4.66 7.38
C GLU A 58 1.39 -5.41 6.52
N LEU A 59 0.83 -6.51 7.05
CA LEU A 59 0.04 -7.50 6.29
C LEU A 59 -1.19 -6.89 5.61
N ALA A 60 -1.88 -5.96 6.28
CA ALA A 60 -3.00 -5.19 5.73
C ALA A 60 -2.64 -4.42 4.45
N ARG A 61 -1.49 -3.73 4.47
CA ARG A 61 -1.01 -2.95 3.33
C ARG A 61 -0.58 -3.87 2.19
N ALA A 62 0.09 -4.99 2.51
CA ALA A 62 0.42 -6.00 1.53
C ALA A 62 -0.84 -6.64 0.88
N ALA A 63 -1.86 -6.95 1.67
CA ALA A 63 -3.12 -7.52 1.17
C ALA A 63 -3.81 -6.57 0.19
N ARG A 64 -3.87 -5.27 0.51
CA ARG A 64 -4.45 -4.26 -0.38
C ARG A 64 -3.75 -4.18 -1.74
N ILE A 65 -2.42 -4.30 -1.75
CA ILE A 65 -1.66 -4.34 -3.00
C ILE A 65 -1.96 -5.63 -3.77
N ALA A 66 -2.02 -6.77 -3.10
CA ALA A 66 -2.33 -8.04 -3.75
C ALA A 66 -3.74 -8.05 -4.38
N LEU A 67 -4.74 -7.45 -3.72
CA LEU A 67 -6.08 -7.27 -4.31
C LEU A 67 -6.04 -6.39 -5.57
N TRP A 68 -5.30 -5.28 -5.52
CA TRP A 68 -5.14 -4.42 -6.67
C TRP A 68 -4.45 -5.15 -7.84
N LEU A 69 -3.36 -5.89 -7.58
CA LEU A 69 -2.66 -6.68 -8.59
C LEU A 69 -3.57 -7.74 -9.20
N SER A 70 -4.37 -8.43 -8.38
CA SER A 70 -5.37 -9.39 -8.87
C SER A 70 -6.29 -8.77 -9.92
N ARG A 71 -6.89 -7.62 -9.58
CA ARG A 71 -7.77 -6.88 -10.47
C ARG A 71 -7.06 -6.46 -11.77
N GLU A 72 -5.85 -5.91 -11.69
CA GLU A 72 -5.16 -5.45 -12.89
C GLU A 72 -4.77 -6.61 -13.81
N TYR A 73 -4.29 -7.73 -13.26
CA TYR A 73 -4.01 -8.93 -14.06
C TYR A 73 -5.25 -9.48 -14.76
N ALA A 74 -6.41 -9.47 -14.11
CA ALA A 74 -7.68 -9.89 -14.72
C ALA A 74 -8.16 -8.91 -15.81
N LEU A 75 -8.12 -7.60 -15.54
CA LEU A 75 -8.76 -6.60 -16.41
C LEU A 75 -7.87 -6.12 -17.55
N VAL A 76 -6.58 -5.90 -17.30
CA VAL A 76 -5.65 -5.32 -18.28
C VAL A 76 -5.01 -6.41 -19.14
N TRP A 77 -4.58 -7.50 -18.52
CA TRP A 77 -3.83 -8.57 -19.20
C TRP A 77 -4.64 -9.84 -19.44
N ARG A 78 -5.88 -9.93 -18.93
CA ARG A 78 -6.74 -11.13 -19.04
C ARG A 78 -6.00 -12.40 -18.58
N ASN A 79 -5.18 -12.24 -17.54
CA ASN A 79 -4.33 -13.29 -16.99
C ASN A 79 -4.95 -13.80 -15.69
N ASP A 80 -5.90 -14.72 -15.83
CA ASP A 80 -6.66 -15.27 -14.69
C ASP A 80 -5.76 -16.06 -13.74
N ALA A 81 -4.73 -16.73 -14.25
CA ALA A 81 -3.78 -17.47 -13.42
C ALA A 81 -3.03 -16.54 -12.45
N ALA A 82 -2.50 -15.42 -12.96
CA ALA A 82 -1.84 -14.42 -12.13
C ALA A 82 -2.85 -13.74 -11.19
N ALA A 83 -4.04 -13.39 -11.69
CA ALA A 83 -5.08 -12.76 -10.90
C ALA A 83 -5.47 -13.62 -9.68
N ASN A 84 -5.79 -14.89 -9.92
CA ASN A 84 -6.13 -15.86 -8.87
C ASN A 84 -4.97 -16.07 -7.88
N GLY A 85 -3.74 -16.12 -8.38
CA GLY A 85 -2.56 -16.21 -7.53
C GLY A 85 -2.40 -15.02 -6.59
N TRP A 86 -2.72 -13.81 -7.04
CA TRP A 86 -2.68 -12.61 -6.22
C TRP A 86 -3.86 -12.53 -5.24
N LEU A 87 -5.06 -12.94 -5.66
CA LEU A 87 -6.24 -13.02 -4.79
C LEU A 87 -5.98 -13.98 -3.61
N ALA A 88 -5.50 -15.20 -3.89
CA ALA A 88 -5.19 -16.18 -2.85
C ALA A 88 -4.07 -15.72 -1.89
N ARG A 89 -3.20 -14.78 -2.31
CA ARG A 89 -2.22 -14.14 -1.43
C ARG A 89 -2.88 -13.09 -0.54
N ALA A 90 -3.81 -12.31 -1.07
CA ALA A 90 -4.57 -11.32 -0.29
C ALA A 90 -5.42 -11.99 0.80
N GLU A 91 -6.16 -13.04 0.44
CA GLU A 91 -7.02 -13.79 1.38
C GLU A 91 -6.21 -14.36 2.55
N ARG A 92 -5.06 -14.99 2.27
CA ARG A 92 -4.16 -15.50 3.31
C ARG A 92 -3.66 -14.41 4.24
N LEU A 93 -3.24 -13.27 3.69
CA LEU A 93 -2.78 -12.15 4.50
C LEU A 93 -3.88 -11.58 5.40
N LEU A 94 -5.11 -11.49 4.88
CA LEU A 94 -6.25 -10.98 5.63
C LEU A 94 -6.73 -11.94 6.72
N ALA A 95 -6.53 -13.25 6.55
CA ALA A 95 -6.79 -14.23 7.61
C ALA A 95 -5.89 -14.02 8.85
N ASP A 96 -4.68 -13.50 8.63
CA ASP A 96 -3.70 -13.23 9.70
C ASP A 96 -3.83 -11.81 10.29
N VAL A 97 -4.62 -10.93 9.68
CA VAL A 97 -4.92 -9.59 10.23
C VAL A 97 -6.08 -9.72 11.21
N ALA A 98 -5.87 -9.26 12.46
CA ALA A 98 -6.91 -9.25 13.48
C ALA A 98 -8.22 -8.62 12.91
N PRO A 99 -9.42 -9.17 13.18
CA PRO A 99 -10.66 -8.75 12.53
C PRO A 99 -11.09 -7.29 12.80
N GLY A 100 -10.41 -6.30 12.22
CA GLY A 100 -10.67 -4.86 12.30
C GLY A 100 -11.27 -4.29 11.01
N SER A 101 -11.31 -2.96 10.89
CA SER A 101 -12.00 -2.12 9.85
C SER A 101 -11.73 -2.46 8.36
N GLU A 102 -10.97 -3.51 8.07
CA GLU A 102 -10.53 -3.92 6.74
C GLU A 102 -11.51 -4.88 6.03
N ARG A 103 -12.50 -5.43 6.74
CA ARG A 103 -13.58 -6.24 6.14
C ARG A 103 -14.50 -5.48 5.18
N GLY A 104 -14.44 -4.14 5.17
CA GLY A 104 -15.20 -3.32 4.22
C GLY A 104 -14.64 -3.29 2.80
N TRP A 105 -13.51 -3.98 2.55
CA TRP A 105 -12.81 -3.98 1.25
C TRP A 105 -12.82 -5.33 0.53
N LEU A 106 -13.40 -6.38 1.14
CA LEU A 106 -13.78 -7.62 0.46
C LEU A 106 -15.11 -7.39 -0.27
#